data_AF-A0A2P2KQR0-F1
#
_entry.id   AF-A0A2P2KQR0-F1
#
_cell.length_a   1.000
_cell.length_b   1.000
_cell.length_c   1.000
_cell.angle_alpha   90.00
_cell.angle_beta   90.00
_cell.angle_gamma   90.00
#
_symmetry.space_group_name_H-M   'P 1'
#
loop_
_entity.id
_entity.type
_entity.pdbx_description
1 polymer ?
#
loop_
_entity_poly.entity_id
_entity_poly.type
_entity_poly.pdbx_seq_one_letter_code
_entity_poly.pdbx_strand_id
1 'polypeptide(L)'
;MGDFNLALVIVAIVVCIVVLIFNVYLLVNYQHPDDKNQAYFPKFIVVFGLSVAAISILMLPADVANRQACRHSIYNGACNLTLPMKDLWIAVYIVDAVLVFFIIPFAMFYYEGDQDKSIGKRIKSAILWVIVTAIVCGLVLGILYG
;
A
#
# COMPACT_ATOMS: atom_id res chain seq x y z
N MET A 1 16.90 -8.66 -28.12
CA MET A 1 16.12 -9.80 -27.56
C MET A 1 16.32 -9.95 -26.03
N GLY A 2 16.55 -8.85 -25.32
CA GLY A 2 16.41 -8.73 -23.85
C GLY A 2 15.42 -7.64 -23.43
N ASP A 3 14.69 -7.09 -24.41
CA ASP A 3 14.13 -5.74 -24.32
C ASP A 3 12.74 -5.70 -23.68
N PHE A 4 11.97 -6.79 -23.76
CA PHE A 4 10.57 -6.81 -23.29
C PHE A 4 10.45 -6.80 -21.75
N ASN A 5 11.32 -7.53 -21.05
CA ASN A 5 11.30 -7.55 -19.58
C ASN A 5 11.89 -6.26 -18.99
N LEU A 6 12.94 -5.72 -19.61
CA LEU A 6 13.48 -4.40 -19.26
C LEU A 6 12.42 -3.31 -19.45
N ALA A 7 11.67 -3.35 -20.55
CA ALA A 7 10.56 -2.43 -20.79
C ALA A 7 9.48 -2.55 -19.70
N LEU A 8 9.12 -3.77 -19.28
CA LEU A 8 8.14 -3.98 -18.21
C LEU A 8 8.61 -3.38 -16.87
N VAL A 9 9.88 -3.57 -16.53
CA VAL A 9 10.47 -2.99 -15.31
C VAL A 9 10.49 -1.47 -15.38
N ILE A 10 10.90 -0.89 -16.52
CA ILE A 10 10.90 0.57 -16.71
C ILE A 10 9.48 1.12 -16.58
N VAL A 11 8.51 0.50 -17.24
CA VAL A 11 7.09 0.91 -17.15
C VAL A 11 6.60 0.82 -15.71
N ALA A 12 6.91 -0.26 -14.99
CA ALA A 12 6.53 -0.40 -13.58
C ALA A 12 7.11 0.74 -12.72
N ILE A 13 8.39 1.08 -12.88
CA ILE A 13 9.04 2.18 -12.15
C ILE A 13 8.36 3.52 -12.47
N VAL A 14 8.16 3.82 -13.76
CA VAL A 14 7.52 5.07 -14.19
C VAL A 14 6.11 5.17 -13.64
N VAL A 15 5.32 4.11 -13.72
CA VAL A 15 3.96 4.07 -13.20
C VAL A 15 3.93 4.26 -11.68
N CYS A 16 4.83 3.63 -10.93
CA CYS A 16 4.95 3.86 -9.49
C CYS A 16 5.25 5.32 -9.15
N ILE A 17 6.14 5.98 -9.89
CA ILE A 17 6.45 7.40 -9.71
C ILE A 17 5.23 8.28 -10.01
N VAL A 18 4.52 8.00 -11.12
CA VAL A 18 3.31 8.74 -11.50
C VAL A 18 2.23 8.60 -10.44
N VAL A 19 2.02 7.39 -9.91
CA VAL A 19 1.06 7.12 -8.83
C VAL A 19 1.42 7.92 -7.56
N LEU A 20 2.71 7.95 -7.18
CA LEU A 20 3.16 8.74 -6.03
C LEU A 20 2.90 10.23 -6.21
N ILE A 21 3.25 10.79 -7.38
CA ILE A 21 3.00 12.21 -7.69
C ILE A 21 1.51 12.53 -7.65
N PHE A 22 0.68 11.67 -8.24
CA PHE A 22 -0.77 11.83 -8.24
C PHE A 22 -1.36 11.81 -6.82
N ASN A 23 -0.91 10.88 -5.97
CA ASN A 23 -1.40 10.78 -4.60
C ASN A 23 -0.94 11.97 -3.73
N VAL A 24 0.26 12.50 -3.95
CA VAL A 24 0.72 13.74 -3.32
C VAL A 24 -0.14 14.92 -3.77
N TYR A 25 -0.43 15.02 -5.07
CA TYR A 25 -1.31 16.06 -5.61
C TYR A 25 -2.71 16.01 -4.99
N LEU A 26 -3.31 14.81 -4.91
CA LEU A 26 -4.60 14.63 -4.24
C LEU A 26 -4.57 15.11 -2.80
N LEU A 27 -3.55 14.71 -2.03
CA LEU A 27 -3.42 15.15 -0.65
C LEU A 27 -3.29 16.67 -0.54
N VAL A 28 -2.46 17.31 -1.36
CA VAL A 28 -2.24 18.76 -1.31
C VAL A 28 -3.49 19.56 -1.71
N ASN A 29 -4.28 19.04 -2.65
CA ASN A 29 -5.49 19.69 -3.13
C ASN A 29 -6.70 19.51 -2.19
N TYR A 30 -6.81 18.36 -1.53
CA TYR A 30 -7.95 18.02 -0.65
C TYR A 30 -7.67 18.17 0.85
N GLN A 31 -6.44 18.53 1.27
CA GLN A 31 -6.16 18.81 2.68
C GLN A 31 -6.90 20.07 3.16
N HIS A 32 -7.33 20.05 4.42
CA HIS A 32 -7.92 21.22 5.07
C HIS A 32 -6.88 22.36 5.17
N PRO A 33 -7.27 23.64 4.98
CA PRO A 33 -6.34 24.76 5.06
C PRO A 33 -5.59 24.86 6.41
N ASP A 34 -6.23 24.45 7.49
CA ASP A 34 -5.64 24.46 8.84
C ASP A 34 -4.56 23.39 9.05
N ASP A 35 -4.56 22.33 8.24
CA ASP A 35 -3.62 21.21 8.36
C ASP A 35 -2.38 21.35 7.48
N LYS A 36 -2.22 22.41 6.67
CA LYS A 36 -1.19 22.49 5.60
C LYS A 36 0.22 22.07 6.01
N ASN A 37 0.68 22.48 7.20
CA ASN A 37 2.03 22.16 7.72
C ASN A 37 2.00 21.37 9.04
N GLN A 38 0.90 20.67 9.32
CA GLN A 38 0.74 19.85 10.52
C GLN A 38 0.53 18.37 10.15
N ALA A 39 0.70 17.48 11.14
CA ALA A 39 0.41 16.04 11.02
C ALA A 39 1.08 15.31 9.83
N TYR A 40 2.40 15.43 9.71
CA TYR A 40 3.17 14.75 8.66
C TYR A 40 3.03 13.21 8.70
N PHE A 41 2.86 12.61 9.88
CA PHE A 41 2.75 11.16 10.02
C PHE A 41 1.48 10.58 9.37
N PRO A 42 0.26 11.05 9.70
CA PRO A 42 -0.95 10.65 8.98
C PRO A 42 -0.88 10.94 7.47
N LYS A 43 -0.32 12.09 7.07
CA LYS A 43 -0.19 12.44 5.65
C LYS A 43 0.68 11.45 4.88
N PHE A 44 1.80 11.04 5.46
CA PHE A 44 2.65 10.00 4.87
C PHE A 44 1.89 8.69 4.69
N ILE A 45 1.14 8.27 5.71
CA ILE A 45 0.35 7.03 5.68
C ILE A 45 -0.74 7.08 4.61
N VAL A 46 -1.39 8.23 4.41
CA VAL A 46 -2.39 8.43 3.35
C VAL A 46 -1.76 8.27 1.97
N VAL A 47 -0.66 8.97 1.69
CA VAL A 47 0.02 8.87 0.38
C VAL A 47 0.52 7.44 0.14
N PHE A 48 1.11 6.82 1.16
CA PHE A 48 1.59 5.45 1.07
C PHE A 48 0.45 4.45 0.83
N GLY A 49 -0.62 4.52 1.62
CA GLY A 49 -1.78 3.63 1.50
C GLY A 49 -2.50 3.75 0.16
N LEU A 50 -2.73 4.98 -0.33
CA LEU A 50 -3.29 5.21 -1.66
C LEU A 50 -2.37 4.67 -2.77
N SER A 51 -1.05 4.78 -2.59
CA SER A 51 -0.09 4.28 -3.58
C SER A 51 -0.08 2.77 -3.64
N VAL A 52 -0.06 2.08 -2.49
CA VAL A 52 -0.15 0.62 -2.45
C VAL A 52 -1.46 0.15 -3.08
N ALA A 53 -2.60 0.75 -2.72
CA ALA A 53 -3.90 0.37 -3.29
C ALA A 53 -3.96 0.53 -4.82
N ALA A 54 -3.43 1.63 -5.36
CA ALA A 54 -3.36 1.84 -6.81
C ALA A 54 -2.41 0.84 -7.49
N ILE A 55 -1.26 0.56 -6.87
CA ILE A 55 -0.30 -0.44 -7.37
C ILE A 55 -0.92 -1.84 -7.37
N SER A 56 -1.67 -2.22 -6.33
CA SER A 56 -2.36 -3.53 -6.25
C SER A 56 -3.30 -3.77 -7.45
N ILE A 57 -3.99 -2.72 -7.92
CA ILE A 57 -4.81 -2.79 -9.14
C ILE A 57 -3.94 -2.93 -10.39
N LEU A 58 -2.86 -2.14 -10.49
CA LEU A 58 -1.95 -2.12 -11.64
C LEU A 58 -1.08 -3.39 -11.75
N MET A 59 -0.97 -4.17 -10.68
CA MET A 59 -0.33 -5.49 -10.69
C MET A 59 -1.10 -6.52 -11.51
N LEU A 60 -2.42 -6.36 -11.70
CA LEU A 60 -3.22 -7.26 -12.54
C LEU A 60 -2.79 -7.24 -14.02
N PRO A 61 -2.78 -6.08 -14.72
CA PRO A 61 -2.28 -6.04 -16.10
C PRO A 61 -0.78 -6.36 -16.18
N ALA A 62 0.00 -6.02 -15.15
CA ALA A 62 1.41 -6.39 -15.10
C ALA A 62 1.61 -7.93 -15.05
N ASP A 63 0.79 -8.66 -14.29
CA ASP A 63 0.83 -10.14 -14.27
C ASP A 63 0.46 -10.72 -15.63
N VAL A 64 -0.60 -10.20 -16.28
CA VAL A 64 -1.01 -10.65 -17.62
C VAL A 64 0.12 -10.43 -18.63
N ALA A 65 0.74 -9.25 -18.63
CA ALA A 65 1.84 -8.92 -19.53
C ALA A 65 3.09 -9.78 -19.25
N ASN A 66 3.41 -10.02 -17.97
CA ASN A 66 4.55 -10.85 -17.55
C ASN A 66 4.39 -12.32 -17.99
N ARG A 67 3.17 -12.88 -17.91
CA ARG A 67 2.88 -14.23 -18.42
C ARG A 67 2.93 -14.32 -19.95
N GLN A 68 2.47 -13.28 -20.64
CA GLN A 68 2.52 -13.22 -22.10
C GLN A 68 3.96 -13.15 -22.62
N ALA A 69 4.84 -12.43 -21.91
CA ALA A 69 6.27 -12.37 -22.24
C ALA A 69 6.95 -13.75 -22.21
N CYS A 70 6.56 -14.64 -21.28
CA CYS A 70 7.08 -16.00 -21.21
C CYS A 70 6.59 -16.88 -22.39
N ARG A 71 5.33 -16.74 -22.83
CA ARG A 71 4.76 -17.51 -23.95
C ARG A 71 5.36 -17.19 -25.32
N HIS A 72 5.83 -15.97 -25.54
CA HIS A 72 6.45 -15.55 -26.81
C HIS A 72 7.97 -15.76 -26.85
N SER A 73 8.56 -16.39 -25.83
CA SER A 73 9.99 -16.66 -25.83
C SER A 73 10.35 -17.86 -26.72
N ILE A 74 11.23 -17.63 -27.69
CA ILE A 74 11.80 -18.66 -28.58
C ILE A 74 12.88 -19.50 -27.84
N TYR A 75 13.33 -19.04 -26.66
CA TYR A 75 14.41 -19.65 -25.89
C TYR A 75 13.94 -20.09 -24.50
N ASN A 76 14.16 -21.37 -24.17
CA ASN A 76 13.71 -22.03 -22.93
C ASN A 76 14.19 -21.37 -21.61
N GLY A 77 15.16 -20.44 -21.66
CA GLY A 77 15.67 -19.70 -20.50
C GLY A 77 15.11 -18.29 -20.27
N ALA A 78 14.27 -17.76 -21.17
CA ALA A 78 13.81 -16.37 -21.09
C ALA A 78 12.80 -16.09 -19.95
N CYS A 79 12.11 -17.12 -19.46
CA CYS A 79 11.22 -17.00 -18.31
C CYS A 79 11.97 -16.87 -16.97
N ASN A 80 13.30 -16.99 -16.96
CA ASN A 80 14.10 -16.75 -15.74
C ASN A 80 14.41 -15.25 -15.53
N LEU A 81 14.09 -14.40 -16.52
CA LEU A 81 14.30 -12.95 -16.48
C LEU A 81 12.99 -12.17 -16.30
N THR A 82 11.89 -12.84 -15.95
CA THR A 82 10.57 -12.22 -15.71
C THR A 82 10.46 -11.72 -14.27
N LEU A 83 9.51 -10.81 -14.01
CA LEU A 83 9.23 -10.35 -12.66
C LEU A 83 8.73 -11.51 -11.77
N PRO A 84 9.21 -11.63 -10.51
CA PRO A 84 8.76 -12.65 -9.57
C PRO A 84 7.37 -12.29 -9.02
N MET A 85 6.34 -12.43 -9.86
CA MET A 85 4.99 -11.97 -9.54
C MET A 85 4.40 -12.62 -8.30
N LYS A 86 4.71 -13.90 -8.02
CA LYS A 86 4.23 -14.59 -6.81
C LYS A 86 4.71 -13.89 -5.55
N ASP A 87 5.99 -13.56 -5.49
CA ASP A 87 6.60 -12.92 -4.32
C ASP A 87 6.12 -11.48 -4.18
N LEU A 88 5.96 -10.76 -5.30
CA LEU A 88 5.37 -9.42 -5.32
C LEU A 88 3.93 -9.41 -4.80
N TRP A 89 3.09 -10.34 -5.24
CA TRP A 89 1.70 -10.46 -4.77
C TRP A 89 1.64 -10.76 -3.28
N ILE A 90 2.45 -11.69 -2.79
CA ILE A 90 2.51 -12.01 -1.35
C ILE A 90 2.97 -10.78 -0.56
N ALA A 91 4.01 -10.07 -1.03
CA ALA A 91 4.50 -8.87 -0.37
C ALA A 91 3.42 -7.79 -0.28
N VAL A 92 2.72 -7.50 -1.38
CA VAL A 92 1.67 -6.49 -1.43
C VAL A 92 0.47 -6.87 -0.55
N TYR A 93 0.02 -8.13 -0.57
CA TYR A 93 -1.07 -8.57 0.30
C TYR A 93 -0.73 -8.49 1.78
N ILE A 94 0.52 -8.80 2.17
CA ILE A 94 0.97 -8.62 3.56
C ILE A 94 0.98 -7.14 3.93
N VAL A 95 1.51 -6.28 3.06
CA VAL A 95 1.54 -4.83 3.28
C VAL A 95 0.11 -4.27 3.39
N ASP A 96 -0.80 -4.65 2.50
CA ASP A 96 -2.21 -4.24 2.53
C ASP A 96 -2.88 -4.66 3.84
N ALA A 97 -2.70 -5.91 4.27
CA ALA A 97 -3.26 -6.39 5.53
C ALA A 97 -2.71 -5.60 6.73
N VAL A 98 -1.40 -5.36 6.78
CA VAL A 98 -0.78 -4.58 7.87
C VAL A 98 -1.26 -3.12 7.86
N LEU A 99 -1.39 -2.51 6.68
CA LEU A 99 -1.86 -1.14 6.53
C LEU A 99 -3.31 -1.00 7.01
N VAL A 100 -4.20 -1.86 6.52
CA VAL A 100 -5.65 -1.76 6.79
C VAL A 100 -5.98 -2.06 8.25
N PHE A 101 -5.39 -3.10 8.84
CA PHE A 101 -5.78 -3.53 10.20
C PHE A 101 -5.00 -2.82 11.31
N PHE A 102 -3.79 -2.34 11.06
CA PHE A 102 -2.93 -1.81 12.12
C PHE A 102 -2.51 -0.36 11.88
N ILE A 103 -1.85 -0.06 10.75
CA ILE A 103 -1.20 1.24 10.56
C ILE A 103 -2.19 2.38 10.33
N ILE A 104 -3.21 2.19 9.49
CA ILE A 104 -4.23 3.20 9.20
C ILE A 104 -5.09 3.47 10.45
N PRO A 105 -5.63 2.46 11.16
CA PRO A 105 -6.35 2.68 12.42
C PRO A 105 -5.47 3.37 13.47
N PHE A 106 -4.19 2.97 13.58
CA PHE A 106 -3.25 3.64 14.48
C PHE A 106 -3.09 5.12 14.13
N ALA A 107 -2.89 5.45 12.86
CA ALA A 107 -2.74 6.83 12.40
C ALA A 107 -3.98 7.68 12.71
N MET A 108 -5.17 7.11 12.49
CA MET A 108 -6.44 7.75 12.77
C MET A 108 -6.59 8.03 14.28
N PHE A 109 -6.49 7.01 15.13
CA PHE A 109 -6.63 7.17 16.58
C PHE A 109 -5.52 8.03 17.20
N TYR A 110 -4.31 8.01 16.63
CA TYR A 110 -3.23 8.86 17.09
C TYR A 110 -3.47 10.34 16.74
N TYR A 111 -3.99 10.60 15.53
CA TYR A 111 -4.30 11.95 15.05
C TYR A 111 -5.50 12.56 15.78
N GLU A 112 -6.59 11.79 15.93
CA GLU A 112 -7.79 12.17 16.69
C GLU A 112 -7.55 12.17 18.21
N GLY A 113 -6.44 11.58 18.65
CA GLY A 113 -6.04 11.56 20.04
C GLY A 113 -5.87 12.97 20.59
N ASP A 114 -6.57 13.25 21.68
CA ASP A 114 -6.54 14.49 22.45
C ASP A 114 -5.14 15.11 22.55
N GLN A 115 -5.00 16.31 21.99
CA GLN A 115 -3.73 17.05 21.87
C GLN A 115 -3.20 17.49 23.24
N ASP A 116 -4.06 17.57 24.26
CA ASP A 116 -3.68 17.95 25.63
C ASP A 116 -2.96 16.81 26.38
N LYS A 117 -2.99 15.58 25.82
CA LYS A 117 -2.28 14.43 26.40
C LYS A 117 -0.84 14.40 25.94
N SER A 118 0.06 14.04 26.86
CA SER A 118 1.46 13.75 26.50
C SER A 118 1.54 12.68 25.42
N ILE A 119 2.54 12.77 24.55
CA ILE A 119 2.76 11.87 23.40
C ILE A 119 2.66 10.39 23.82
N GLY A 120 3.25 10.02 24.96
CA GLY A 120 3.19 8.65 25.47
C GLY A 120 1.77 8.18 25.85
N LYS A 121 0.92 9.07 26.40
CA LYS A 121 -0.48 8.74 26.70
C LYS A 121 -1.29 8.59 25.40
N ARG A 122 -1.01 9.41 24.38
CA ARG A 122 -1.65 9.31 23.06
C ARG A 122 -1.31 8.01 22.36
N ILE A 123 -0.03 7.63 22.33
CA ILE A 123 0.41 6.35 21.74
C ILE A 123 -0.25 5.17 22.46
N LYS A 124 -0.25 5.16 23.80
CA LYS A 124 -0.91 4.08 24.57
C LYS A 124 -2.40 3.98 24.27
N SER A 125 -3.09 5.12 24.19
CA SER A 125 -4.51 5.15 23.85
C SER A 125 -4.75 4.64 22.43
N ALA A 126 -3.95 5.08 21.45
CA ALA A 126 -4.08 4.65 20.07
C ALA A 126 -3.83 3.13 19.92
N ILE A 127 -2.78 2.59 20.56
CA ILE A 127 -2.50 1.15 20.54
C ILE A 127 -3.66 0.34 21.14
N LEU A 128 -4.23 0.80 22.27
CA LEU A 128 -5.37 0.12 22.88
C LEU A 128 -6.55 0.03 21.92
N TRP A 129 -6.89 1.13 21.26
CA TRP A 129 -7.98 1.16 20.27
C TRP A 129 -7.68 0.30 19.04
N VAL A 130 -6.45 0.29 18.53
CA VAL A 130 -6.04 -0.58 17.43
C VAL A 130 -6.23 -2.06 17.80
N ILE A 131 -5.85 -2.46 19.02
CA ILE A 131 -6.04 -3.84 19.48
C ILE A 131 -7.52 -4.20 19.53
N VAL A 132 -8.36 -3.30 20.07
CA VAL A 132 -9.82 -3.52 20.12
C VAL A 132 -10.39 -3.65 18.71
N THR A 133 -10.04 -2.76 17.78
CA THR A 133 -10.49 -2.83 16.39
C THR A 133 -10.02 -4.12 15.71
N ALA A 134 -8.76 -4.52 15.90
CA ALA A 134 -8.22 -5.75 15.33
C ALA A 134 -8.94 -7.00 15.86
N ILE A 135 -9.28 -7.05 17.16
CA ILE A 135 -10.07 -8.15 17.75
C ILE A 135 -11.47 -8.18 17.12
N VAL A 136 -12.16 -7.04 17.04
CA VAL A 136 -13.51 -6.98 16.47
C VAL A 136 -13.50 -7.41 15.01
N CYS A 137 -12.58 -6.88 14.19
CA CYS A 137 -12.44 -7.28 12.80
C CYS A 137 -12.09 -8.76 12.66
N GLY A 138 -11.18 -9.28 13.49
CA GLY A 138 -10.80 -10.69 13.50
C GLY A 138 -11.96 -11.62 13.86
N LEU A 139 -12.78 -11.25 14.86
CA LEU A 139 -13.98 -12.00 15.23
C LEU A 139 -15.03 -11.98 14.11
N VAL A 140 -15.27 -10.82 13.50
CA VAL A 140 -16.22 -10.70 12.39
C VAL A 140 -15.77 -11.55 11.20
N LEU A 141 -14.50 -11.47 10.81
CA LEU A 141 -13.95 -12.29 9.73
C LEU A 141 -13.98 -13.78 10.09
N GLY A 142 -13.66 -14.14 11.33
CA GLY A 142 -13.70 -15.52 11.80
C GLY A 142 -15.10 -16.11 11.81
N ILE A 143 -16.14 -15.33 12.10
CA ILE A 143 -17.54 -15.79 12.05
C ILE A 143 -18.04 -15.89 10.59
N LEU A 144 -17.63 -14.96 9.72
CA LEU A 144 -18.10 -14.92 8.34
C LEU A 144 -17.42 -15.95 7.43
N TYR A 145 -16.15 -16.27 7.71
CA TYR A 145 -15.32 -17.10 6.84
C TYR A 145 -14.72 -18.34 7.52
N GLY A 146 -14.97 -18.54 8.83
CA GLY A 146 -14.59 -19.75 9.57
C GLY A 146 -15.75 -20.72 9.74
#